data_AF-A0A484LSZ5-F1
#
_entry.id   AF-A0A484LSZ5-F1
#
_cell.length_a   1.000
_cell.length_b   1.000
_cell.length_c   1.000
_cell.angle_alpha   90.00
_cell.angle_beta   90.00
_cell.angle_gamma   90.00
#
_symmetry.space_group_name_H-M   'P 1'
#
loop_
_entity.id
_entity.type
_entity.pdbx_description
1 polymer ?
#
loop_
_entity_poly.entity_id
_entity_poly.type
_entity_poly.pdbx_seq_one_letter_code
_entity_poly.pdbx_strand_id
1 'polypeptide(L)'
;MFIWLPVGLLLAIFRIFIGTCLPYKAAMFLGSLTGMEIRVEGSDPPRPENGKGVLYVCTHRTLLDPVFLSTVLAKPLTAVTYSLSKMSEILAPIRTVRLKRDRKEDGATMERMLREGDLVVCPEGTTCREPYLLRFSSLFAELADEIVPVAMDTSVGMFYGTTASGLKCLDPLFFLMNPRPTYRVHILGKVPKEMTCGGGGGKSSFEVANYIQRQLADALGFECTTLTRRDKYLMLAGNDGIVENH
;
A
#
# COMPACT_ATOMS: atom_id res chain seq x y z
N MET A 1 -14.60 -24.18 0.74
CA MET A 1 -14.25 -23.10 1.70
C MET A 1 -14.24 -23.60 3.15
N PHE A 2 -15.34 -24.13 3.69
CA PHE A 2 -15.43 -24.52 5.12
C PHE A 2 -14.41 -25.59 5.57
N ILE A 3 -14.15 -26.61 4.75
CA ILE A 3 -13.12 -27.63 5.05
C ILE A 3 -11.72 -27.03 5.12
N TRP A 4 -11.46 -26.01 4.30
CA TRP A 4 -10.16 -25.36 4.24
C TRP A 4 -9.96 -24.35 5.37
N LEU A 5 -11.04 -23.82 5.96
CA LEU A 5 -10.97 -22.75 6.97
C LEU A 5 -10.03 -23.07 8.15
N PRO A 6 -10.07 -24.25 8.80
CA PRO A 6 -9.16 -24.57 9.91
C PRO A 6 -7.69 -24.66 9.46
N VAL A 7 -7.45 -25.30 8.32
CA VAL A 7 -6.10 -25.48 7.76
C VAL A 7 -5.53 -24.14 7.31
N GLY A 8 -6.34 -23.34 6.60
CA GLY A 8 -6.01 -22.00 6.15
C GLY A 8 -5.69 -21.07 7.32
N LEU A 9 -6.41 -21.18 8.44
CA LEU A 9 -6.15 -20.37 9.64
C LEU A 9 -4.77 -20.68 10.22
N LEU A 10 -4.44 -21.96 10.40
CA LEU A 10 -3.11 -22.37 10.86
C LEU A 10 -2.01 -21.93 9.88
N LEU A 11 -2.26 -22.07 8.58
CA LEU A 11 -1.35 -21.63 7.54
C LEU A 11 -1.13 -20.11 7.57
N ALA A 12 -2.18 -19.33 7.78
CA ALA A 12 -2.08 -17.87 7.87
C ALA A 12 -1.29 -17.44 9.10
N ILE A 13 -1.51 -18.07 10.26
CA ILE A 13 -0.72 -17.81 11.47
C ILE A 13 0.76 -18.11 11.23
N PHE A 14 1.06 -19.24 10.58
CA PHE A 14 2.43 -19.59 10.22
C PHE A 14 3.07 -18.58 9.26
N ARG A 15 2.34 -18.13 8.23
CA ARG A 15 2.81 -17.10 7.29
C ARG A 15 3.02 -15.74 7.95
N ILE A 16 2.15 -15.34 8.87
CA ILE A 16 2.32 -14.13 9.68
C ILE A 16 3.60 -14.24 10.50
N PHE A 17 3.80 -15.35 11.20
CA PHE A 17 5.01 -15.59 11.99
C PHE A 17 6.29 -15.52 11.15
N ILE A 18 6.30 -16.15 9.97
CA ILE A 18 7.42 -16.07 9.02
C ILE A 18 7.69 -14.61 8.63
N GLY A 19 6.64 -13.88 8.26
CA GLY A 19 6.76 -12.50 7.78
C GLY A 19 7.18 -11.49 8.87
N THR A 20 6.92 -11.78 10.14
CA THR A 20 7.23 -10.87 11.25
C THR A 20 8.54 -11.21 11.95
N CYS A 21 8.89 -12.50 12.08
CA CYS A 21 10.02 -12.94 12.91
C CYS A 21 11.29 -13.23 12.12
N LEU A 22 11.22 -13.43 10.81
CA LEU A 22 12.38 -13.84 10.00
C LEU A 22 12.94 -12.70 9.15
N PRO A 23 14.24 -12.73 8.81
CA PRO A 23 14.82 -11.81 7.84
C PRO A 23 14.14 -11.93 6.47
N TYR A 24 14.04 -10.81 5.74
CA TYR A 24 13.28 -10.70 4.48
C TYR A 24 13.51 -11.84 3.48
N LYS A 25 14.77 -12.23 3.23
CA LYS A 25 15.10 -13.32 2.29
C LYS A 25 14.58 -14.68 2.75
N ALA A 26 14.70 -14.98 4.04
CA ALA A 26 14.19 -16.21 4.63
C ALA A 26 12.65 -16.21 4.63
N ALA A 27 12.04 -15.06 4.93
CA ALA A 27 10.60 -14.90 4.89
C ALA A 27 10.02 -15.14 3.49
N MET A 28 10.63 -14.56 2.44
CA MET A 28 10.23 -14.80 1.05
C MET A 28 10.39 -16.26 0.65
N PHE A 29 11.53 -16.88 0.99
CA PHE A 29 11.78 -18.29 0.68
C PHE A 29 10.74 -19.20 1.34
N LEU A 30 10.55 -19.12 2.66
CA LEU A 30 9.57 -19.96 3.35
C LEU A 30 8.13 -19.63 2.93
N GLY A 31 7.81 -18.35 2.70
CA GLY A 31 6.53 -17.93 2.14
C GLY A 31 6.23 -18.63 0.82
N SER A 32 7.22 -18.74 -0.07
CA SER A 32 7.07 -19.47 -1.34
C SER A 32 6.81 -20.97 -1.16
N LEU A 33 7.46 -21.61 -0.18
CA LEU A 33 7.22 -23.03 0.13
C LEU A 33 5.80 -23.27 0.65
N THR A 34 5.19 -22.29 1.29
CA THR A 34 3.78 -22.37 1.69
C THR A 34 2.79 -22.18 0.53
N GLY A 35 3.27 -21.87 -0.67
CA GLY A 35 2.45 -21.63 -1.86
C GLY A 35 2.19 -20.16 -2.19
N MET A 36 2.79 -19.21 -1.46
CA MET A 36 2.68 -17.79 -1.81
C MET A 36 3.56 -17.47 -3.01
N GLU A 37 3.00 -16.81 -4.01
CA GLU A 37 3.77 -16.36 -5.17
C GLU A 37 4.01 -14.86 -5.06
N ILE A 38 5.28 -14.44 -5.10
CA ILE A 38 5.65 -13.02 -5.14
C ILE A 38 6.33 -12.77 -6.48
N ARG A 39 5.72 -11.94 -7.32
CA ARG A 39 6.28 -11.51 -8.61
C ARG A 39 6.76 -10.08 -8.48
N VAL A 40 8.01 -9.85 -8.85
CA VAL A 40 8.65 -8.54 -8.76
C VAL A 40 9.11 -8.11 -10.14
N GLU A 41 8.72 -6.90 -10.53
CA GLU A 41 9.18 -6.23 -11.75
C GLU A 41 9.81 -4.89 -11.37
N GLY A 42 10.91 -4.53 -12.03
CA GLY A 42 11.72 -3.37 -11.67
C GLY A 42 12.59 -3.60 -10.43
N SER A 43 13.21 -2.53 -9.93
CA SER A 43 14.15 -2.57 -8.81
C SER A 43 14.11 -1.28 -8.01
N ASP A 44 14.53 -1.33 -6.74
CA ASP A 44 14.68 -0.14 -5.91
C ASP A 44 15.64 0.86 -6.58
N PRO A 45 15.21 2.09 -6.91
CA PRO A 45 16.11 3.06 -7.50
C PRO A 45 17.18 3.51 -6.49
N PRO A 46 18.33 4.02 -6.97
CA PRO A 46 19.40 4.48 -6.11
C PRO A 46 18.93 5.53 -5.09
N ARG A 47 19.50 5.49 -3.89
CA ARG A 47 19.22 6.49 -2.86
C ARG A 47 19.59 7.88 -3.36
N PRO A 48 18.78 8.90 -3.00
CA PRO A 48 19.11 10.28 -3.36
C PRO A 48 20.35 10.76 -2.60
N GLU A 49 21.17 11.57 -3.27
CA GLU A 49 22.41 12.12 -2.70
C GLU A 49 22.15 13.14 -1.57
N ASN A 50 20.96 13.74 -1.55
CA ASN A 50 20.57 14.75 -0.57
C ASN A 50 20.21 14.20 0.81
N GLY A 51 20.29 12.87 1.01
CA GLY A 51 20.02 12.20 2.27
C GLY A 51 18.54 12.19 2.71
N LYS A 52 17.61 12.71 1.90
CA LYS A 52 16.17 12.62 2.18
C LYS A 52 15.63 11.22 1.89
N GLY A 53 14.58 10.83 2.60
CA GLY A 53 13.86 9.58 2.34
C GLY A 53 13.14 9.60 0.99
N VAL A 54 12.95 8.41 0.43
CA VAL A 54 12.18 8.19 -0.80
C VAL A 54 10.71 7.97 -0.44
N LEU A 55 9.81 8.59 -1.20
CA LEU A 55 8.37 8.40 -1.07
C LEU A 55 7.87 7.37 -2.08
N TYR A 56 7.51 6.19 -1.60
CA TYR A 56 6.87 5.15 -2.39
C TYR A 56 5.36 5.38 -2.47
N VAL A 57 4.84 5.56 -3.67
CA VAL A 57 3.42 5.80 -3.93
C VAL A 57 2.82 4.54 -4.53
N CYS A 58 2.03 3.84 -3.74
CA CYS A 58 1.50 2.52 -4.10
C CYS A 58 0.03 2.59 -4.49
N THR A 59 -0.38 1.77 -5.46
CA THR A 59 -1.79 1.36 -5.52
C THR A 59 -2.13 0.56 -4.26
N HIS A 60 -3.41 0.53 -3.88
CA HIS A 60 -3.83 -0.07 -2.62
C HIS A 60 -4.79 -1.22 -2.85
N ARG A 61 -4.33 -2.45 -2.73
CA ARG A 61 -5.12 -3.67 -2.93
C ARG A 61 -5.44 -4.37 -1.63
N THR A 62 -4.49 -4.42 -0.70
CA THR A 62 -4.72 -5.01 0.63
C THR A 62 -3.98 -4.21 1.71
N LEU A 63 -4.30 -4.44 2.98
CA LEU A 63 -3.53 -3.84 4.08
C LEU A 63 -2.07 -4.33 4.13
N LEU A 64 -1.72 -5.38 3.38
CA LEU A 64 -0.37 -5.92 3.30
C LEU A 64 0.50 -5.24 2.24
N ASP A 65 -0.02 -4.31 1.41
CA ASP A 65 0.80 -3.69 0.34
C ASP A 65 2.11 -3.09 0.89
N PRO A 66 2.09 -2.25 1.94
CA PRO A 66 3.32 -1.71 2.50
C PRO A 66 4.29 -2.77 3.05
N VAL A 67 3.75 -3.89 3.56
CA VAL A 67 4.52 -4.99 4.14
C VAL A 67 5.24 -5.79 3.06
N PHE A 68 4.53 -6.14 1.98
CA PHE A 68 5.14 -6.81 0.83
C PHE A 68 6.16 -5.93 0.15
N LEU A 69 5.89 -4.63 0.00
CA LEU A 69 6.87 -3.71 -0.56
C LEU A 69 8.15 -3.66 0.30
N SER A 70 8.02 -3.49 1.62
CA SER A 70 9.14 -3.53 2.58
C SER A 70 9.95 -4.83 2.45
N THR A 71 9.25 -5.96 2.29
CA THR A 71 9.87 -7.28 2.12
C THR A 71 10.63 -7.41 0.80
N VAL A 72 10.03 -6.96 -0.30
CA VAL A 72 10.63 -7.00 -1.65
C VAL A 72 11.84 -6.09 -1.75
N LEU A 73 11.77 -4.88 -1.18
CA LEU A 73 12.90 -3.95 -1.13
C LEU A 73 13.96 -4.37 -0.10
N ALA A 74 13.66 -5.36 0.75
CA ALA A 74 14.51 -5.84 1.84
C ALA A 74 15.02 -4.72 2.76
N LYS A 75 14.16 -3.72 3.03
CA LYS A 75 14.49 -2.57 3.88
C LYS A 75 13.28 -2.10 4.69
N PRO A 76 13.48 -1.50 5.87
CA PRO A 76 12.38 -0.99 6.66
C PRO A 76 11.71 0.20 5.97
N LEU A 77 10.37 0.17 5.89
CA LEU A 77 9.54 1.28 5.42
C LEU A 77 8.61 1.74 6.54
N THR A 78 8.29 3.04 6.54
CA THR A 78 7.21 3.59 7.38
C THR A 78 5.97 3.80 6.51
N ALA A 79 4.83 3.25 6.91
CA ALA A 79 3.58 3.39 6.18
C ALA A 79 2.66 4.45 6.79
N VAL A 80 2.19 5.40 5.99
CA VAL A 80 1.15 6.36 6.41
C VAL A 80 -0.24 5.86 6.03
N THR A 81 -1.18 5.91 6.97
CA THR A 81 -2.53 5.37 6.79
C THR A 81 -3.60 6.30 7.35
N TYR A 82 -4.73 6.44 6.64
CA TYR A 82 -5.81 7.35 7.04
C TYR A 82 -6.88 6.70 7.92
N SER A 83 -6.88 5.38 8.09
CA SER A 83 -8.05 4.65 8.64
C SER A 83 -7.73 3.27 9.20
N LEU A 84 -6.49 3.03 9.63
CA LEU A 84 -6.19 1.79 10.35
C LEU A 84 -6.83 1.83 11.76
N SER A 85 -7.35 0.69 12.21
CA SER A 85 -7.77 0.54 13.60
C SER A 85 -6.54 0.46 14.51
N LYS A 86 -6.68 0.79 15.80
CA LYS A 86 -5.58 0.64 16.77
C LYS A 86 -5.05 -0.79 16.82
N MET A 87 -5.94 -1.78 16.68
CA MET A 87 -5.55 -3.19 16.65
C MET A 87 -4.70 -3.53 15.42
N SER A 88 -5.04 -2.99 14.24
CA SER A 88 -4.21 -3.17 13.04
C SER A 88 -2.82 -2.56 13.18
N GLU A 89 -2.68 -1.44 13.88
CA GLU A 89 -1.37 -0.81 14.13
C GLU A 89 -0.50 -1.65 15.07
N ILE A 90 -1.08 -2.19 16.14
CA ILE A 90 -0.36 -3.06 17.10
C ILE A 90 0.16 -4.33 16.42
N LEU A 91 -0.61 -4.87 15.47
CA LEU A 91 -0.28 -6.10 14.76
C LEU A 91 0.61 -5.86 13.52
N ALA A 92 0.88 -4.60 13.14
CA ALA A 92 1.63 -4.30 11.93
C ALA A 92 3.12 -4.68 12.09
N PRO A 93 3.71 -5.43 11.15
CA PRO A 93 5.13 -5.78 11.18
C PRO A 93 6.06 -4.62 10.80
N ILE A 94 5.50 -3.48 10.39
CA ILE A 94 6.23 -2.27 10.00
C ILE A 94 5.69 -1.08 10.79
N ARG A 95 6.50 -0.01 10.87
CA ARG A 95 6.06 1.23 11.51
C ARG A 95 4.90 1.83 10.72
N THR A 96 3.75 1.99 11.37
CA THR A 96 2.59 2.67 10.80
C THR A 96 2.36 4.01 11.48
N VAL A 97 2.04 5.04 10.70
CA VAL A 97 1.70 6.38 11.19
C VAL A 97 0.29 6.71 10.73
N ARG A 98 -0.57 7.05 11.70
CA ARG A 98 -1.96 7.44 11.41
C ARG A 98 -2.02 8.89 10.98
N LEU A 99 -2.67 9.13 9.85
CA LEU A 99 -3.04 10.45 9.35
C LEU A 99 -4.44 10.81 9.83
N LYS A 100 -4.65 12.09 10.14
CA LYS A 100 -5.85 12.65 10.76
C LYS A 100 -6.84 13.24 9.76
N ARG A 101 -6.50 13.23 8.47
CA ARG A 101 -7.27 13.87 7.38
C ARG A 101 -7.32 15.40 7.49
N ASP A 102 -6.35 15.98 8.19
CA ASP A 102 -6.08 17.41 8.15
C ASP A 102 -4.86 17.64 7.24
N ARG A 103 -5.04 18.39 6.16
CA ARG A 103 -3.98 18.53 5.14
C ARG A 103 -2.69 19.10 5.72
N LYS A 104 -2.78 20.05 6.66
CA LYS A 104 -1.62 20.75 7.23
C LYS A 104 -0.88 19.85 8.23
N GLU A 105 -1.62 19.20 9.12
CA GLU A 105 -1.06 18.29 10.12
C GLU A 105 -0.49 17.02 9.49
N ASP A 106 -1.21 16.45 8.51
CA ASP A 106 -0.76 15.26 7.75
C ASP A 106 0.49 15.61 6.92
N GLY A 107 0.53 16.79 6.31
CA GLY A 107 1.70 17.28 5.58
C GLY A 107 2.94 17.39 6.47
N ALA A 108 2.83 18.08 7.61
CA ALA A 108 3.91 18.20 8.57
C ALA A 108 4.39 16.83 9.10
N THR A 109 3.46 15.90 9.31
CA THR A 109 3.77 14.54 9.76
C THR A 109 4.56 13.77 8.70
N MET A 110 4.09 13.80 7.45
CA MET A 110 4.76 13.13 6.32
C MET A 110 6.15 13.71 6.06
N GLU A 111 6.31 15.04 6.09
CA GLU A 111 7.63 15.67 5.96
C GLU A 111 8.61 15.21 7.03
N ARG A 112 8.16 15.14 8.29
CA ARG A 112 9.00 14.66 9.39
C ARG A 112 9.44 13.21 9.15
N MET A 113 8.51 12.34 8.74
CA MET A 113 8.83 10.93 8.46
C MET A 113 9.82 10.80 7.30
N LEU A 114 9.67 11.60 6.24
CA LEU A 114 10.60 11.62 5.10
C LEU A 114 12.00 12.12 5.44
N ARG A 115 12.16 12.90 6.52
CA ARG A 115 13.48 13.27 7.05
C ARG A 115 14.13 12.14 7.85
N GLU A 116 13.32 11.25 8.44
CA GLU A 116 13.79 10.09 9.22
C GLU A 116 14.10 8.88 8.33
N GLY A 117 13.41 8.72 7.21
CA GLY A 117 13.65 7.61 6.28
C GLY A 117 12.60 7.47 5.19
N ASP A 118 12.57 6.29 4.56
CA ASP A 118 11.68 5.99 3.44
C ASP A 118 10.22 5.83 3.91
N LEU A 119 9.31 6.44 3.16
CA LEU A 119 7.88 6.50 3.47
C LEU A 119 7.08 5.83 2.36
N VAL A 120 6.03 5.09 2.72
CA VAL A 120 5.07 4.53 1.77
C VAL A 120 3.67 5.07 2.03
N VAL A 121 3.01 5.49 0.95
CA VAL A 121 1.65 6.04 0.95
C VAL A 121 0.80 5.37 -0.11
N CYS A 122 -0.46 5.14 0.25
CA CYS A 122 -1.52 4.65 -0.65
C CYS A 122 -2.53 5.80 -0.87
N PRO A 123 -2.36 6.62 -1.92
CA PRO A 123 -3.10 7.87 -2.10
C PRO A 123 -4.59 7.69 -2.41
N GLU A 124 -5.03 6.47 -2.72
CA GLU A 124 -6.46 6.08 -2.80
C GLU A 124 -7.18 6.23 -1.45
N GLY A 125 -6.45 6.11 -0.33
CA GLY A 125 -6.99 6.24 1.03
C GLY A 125 -7.89 5.08 1.49
N THR A 126 -8.06 4.06 0.66
CA THR A 126 -8.76 2.80 0.94
C THR A 126 -8.25 1.75 -0.03
N THR A 127 -8.33 0.47 0.35
CA THR A 127 -8.02 -0.63 -0.57
C THR A 127 -9.03 -0.63 -1.72
N CYS A 128 -8.67 -1.09 -2.91
CA CYS A 128 -9.57 -1.31 -4.04
C CYS A 128 -9.24 -2.69 -4.60
N ARG A 129 -10.27 -3.46 -4.96
CA ARG A 129 -10.11 -4.79 -5.57
C ARG A 129 -10.50 -4.83 -7.04
N GLU A 130 -11.17 -3.78 -7.51
CA GLU A 130 -11.69 -3.71 -8.86
C GLU A 130 -10.56 -3.34 -9.84
N PRO A 131 -10.68 -3.62 -11.14
CA PRO A 131 -9.64 -3.34 -12.15
C PRO A 131 -9.59 -1.86 -12.54
N TYR A 132 -9.70 -0.98 -11.54
CA TYR A 132 -9.60 0.46 -11.68
C TYR A 132 -8.94 1.09 -10.45
N LEU A 133 -8.35 2.26 -10.63
CA LEU A 133 -7.77 3.05 -9.54
C LEU A 133 -8.74 4.16 -9.12
N LEU A 134 -8.93 4.30 -7.80
CA LEU A 134 -9.60 5.46 -7.23
C LEU A 134 -8.78 6.72 -7.45
N ARG A 135 -9.43 7.88 -7.37
CA ARG A 135 -8.77 9.19 -7.45
C ARG A 135 -7.74 9.35 -6.35
N PHE A 136 -6.53 9.75 -6.71
CA PHE A 136 -5.45 10.00 -5.77
C PHE A 136 -5.60 11.34 -5.04
N SER A 137 -5.31 11.33 -3.73
CA SER A 137 -5.00 12.55 -2.98
C SER A 137 -3.72 13.19 -3.52
N SER A 138 -3.68 14.53 -3.65
CA SER A 138 -2.50 15.25 -4.13
C SER A 138 -1.48 15.60 -3.06
N LEU A 139 -1.78 15.38 -1.76
CA LEU A 139 -0.93 15.82 -0.65
C LEU A 139 0.50 15.31 -0.80
N PHE A 140 0.67 14.04 -1.15
CA PHE A 140 1.97 13.40 -1.23
C PHE A 140 2.89 14.07 -2.27
N ALA A 141 2.32 14.62 -3.35
CA ALA A 141 3.06 15.27 -4.43
C ALA A 141 3.62 16.64 -4.03
N GLU A 142 3.07 17.27 -2.98
CA GLU A 142 3.56 18.55 -2.45
C GLU A 142 4.78 18.39 -1.56
N LEU A 143 5.02 17.20 -1.03
CA LEU A 143 5.94 16.96 0.09
C LEU A 143 7.25 16.28 -0.33
N ALA A 144 7.31 15.72 -1.53
CA ALA A 144 8.46 14.95 -2.00
C ALA A 144 8.72 15.17 -3.48
N ASP A 145 9.99 15.28 -3.83
CA ASP A 145 10.48 15.20 -5.21
C ASP A 145 11.10 13.82 -5.51
N GLU A 146 11.51 13.08 -4.48
CA GLU A 146 12.04 11.72 -4.60
C GLU A 146 10.88 10.72 -4.52
N ILE A 147 10.09 10.63 -5.59
CA ILE A 147 8.88 9.79 -5.65
C ILE A 147 9.15 8.54 -6.49
N VAL A 148 8.73 7.37 -5.99
CA VAL A 148 8.77 6.10 -6.71
C VAL A 148 7.36 5.50 -6.79
N PRO A 149 6.72 5.47 -7.96
CA PRO A 149 5.45 4.78 -8.16
C PRO A 149 5.66 3.27 -8.08
N VAL A 150 4.78 2.59 -7.33
CA VAL A 150 4.77 1.13 -7.22
C VAL A 150 3.37 0.60 -7.51
N ALA A 151 3.25 -0.19 -8.58
CA ALA A 151 2.04 -0.88 -8.93
C ALA A 151 1.95 -2.18 -8.13
N MET A 152 0.97 -2.21 -7.22
CA MET A 152 0.63 -3.35 -6.37
C MET A 152 -0.62 -4.03 -6.95
N ASP A 153 -0.53 -5.33 -7.15
CA ASP A 153 -1.67 -6.17 -7.53
C ASP A 153 -1.67 -7.50 -6.77
N THR A 154 -2.86 -8.08 -6.58
CA THR A 154 -3.01 -9.35 -5.89
C THR A 154 -4.00 -10.25 -6.61
N SER A 155 -3.74 -11.55 -6.57
CA SER A 155 -4.66 -12.58 -7.05
C SER A 155 -4.86 -13.63 -5.96
N VAL A 156 -6.12 -13.98 -5.71
CA VAL A 156 -6.53 -14.93 -4.68
C VAL A 156 -7.59 -15.88 -5.22
N GLY A 157 -7.63 -17.09 -4.68
CA GLY A 157 -8.56 -18.13 -5.14
C GLY A 157 -9.79 -18.35 -4.25
N MET A 158 -9.74 -17.96 -2.97
CA MET A 158 -10.81 -18.26 -2.00
C MET A 158 -11.24 -17.07 -1.16
N PHE A 159 -10.31 -16.37 -0.52
CA PHE A 159 -10.60 -15.32 0.46
C PHE A 159 -10.06 -13.97 0.00
N TYR A 160 -10.95 -12.99 -0.12
CA TYR A 160 -10.55 -11.60 -0.36
C TYR A 160 -10.15 -10.95 0.96
N GLY A 161 -9.01 -10.25 0.97
CA GLY A 161 -8.52 -9.48 2.12
C GLY A 161 -8.90 -7.99 2.03
N THR A 162 -10.16 -7.68 1.72
CA THR A 162 -10.65 -6.30 1.50
C THR A 162 -12.06 -6.09 2.03
N THR A 163 -12.22 -6.07 3.35
CA THR A 163 -13.54 -5.94 3.99
C THR A 163 -14.01 -4.49 3.99
N ALA A 164 -15.25 -4.25 3.54
CA ALA A 164 -15.86 -2.91 3.50
C ALA A 164 -16.60 -2.52 4.81
N SER A 165 -17.32 -3.46 5.44
CA SER A 165 -18.26 -3.21 6.55
C SER A 165 -17.99 -3.98 7.85
N GLY A 166 -16.99 -4.86 7.87
CA GLY A 166 -16.59 -5.68 9.02
C GLY A 166 -15.21 -5.33 9.61
N LEU A 167 -14.61 -6.29 10.32
CA LEU A 167 -13.32 -6.15 10.99
C LEU A 167 -12.14 -6.17 10.01
N LYS A 168 -11.77 -5.01 9.47
CA LYS A 168 -10.63 -4.83 8.54
C LYS A 168 -9.31 -5.39 9.03
N CYS A 169 -9.10 -5.46 10.34
CA CYS A 169 -7.91 -6.07 10.93
C CYS A 169 -7.74 -7.57 10.58
N LEU A 170 -8.82 -8.24 10.17
CA LEU A 170 -8.77 -9.63 9.72
C LEU A 170 -8.43 -9.77 8.23
N ASP A 171 -8.40 -8.67 7.47
CA ASP A 171 -8.10 -8.69 6.03
C ASP A 171 -6.74 -9.35 5.72
N PRO A 172 -5.64 -9.06 6.44
CA PRO A 172 -4.38 -9.78 6.28
C PRO A 172 -4.51 -11.28 6.53
N LEU A 173 -5.28 -11.67 7.55
CA LEU A 173 -5.50 -13.07 7.88
C LEU A 173 -6.21 -13.77 6.73
N PHE A 174 -7.35 -13.24 6.25
CA PHE A 174 -8.09 -13.82 5.13
C PHE A 174 -7.23 -13.94 3.88
N PHE A 175 -6.45 -12.90 3.54
CA PHE A 175 -5.53 -12.97 2.41
C PHE A 175 -4.55 -14.15 2.55
N LEU A 176 -3.90 -14.27 3.71
CA LEU A 176 -2.90 -15.30 4.00
C LEU A 176 -3.48 -16.70 4.21
N MET A 177 -4.80 -16.84 4.36
CA MET A 177 -5.47 -18.14 4.39
C MET A 177 -5.58 -18.79 3.01
N ASN A 178 -5.41 -18.05 1.91
CA ASN A 178 -5.51 -18.63 0.57
C ASN A 178 -4.43 -19.72 0.35
N PRO A 179 -4.72 -20.85 -0.34
CA PRO A 179 -3.69 -21.85 -0.60
C PRO A 179 -2.52 -21.31 -1.43
N ARG A 180 -2.83 -20.60 -2.53
CA ARG A 180 -1.86 -20.04 -3.48
C ARG A 180 -2.17 -18.57 -3.83
N PRO A 181 -1.99 -17.62 -2.91
CA PRO A 181 -2.14 -16.21 -3.21
C PRO A 181 -0.92 -15.71 -4.01
N THR A 182 -1.16 -14.81 -4.96
CA THR A 182 -0.11 -14.11 -5.70
C THR A 182 -0.10 -12.64 -5.31
N TYR A 183 1.10 -12.12 -5.04
CA TYR A 183 1.38 -10.69 -4.90
C TYR A 183 2.26 -10.24 -6.07
N ARG A 184 1.85 -9.20 -6.78
CA ARG A 184 2.65 -8.59 -7.84
C ARG A 184 3.08 -7.21 -7.40
N VAL A 185 4.38 -6.94 -7.51
CA VAL A 185 5.01 -5.67 -7.13
C VAL A 185 5.81 -5.19 -8.33
N HIS A 186 5.36 -4.12 -8.96
CA HIS A 186 6.05 -3.50 -10.08
C HIS A 186 6.53 -2.10 -9.68
N ILE A 187 7.84 -1.92 -9.63
CA ILE A 187 8.51 -0.67 -9.27
C ILE A 187 8.87 0.08 -10.56
N LEU A 188 8.18 1.20 -10.84
CA LEU A 188 8.25 1.89 -12.14
C LEU A 188 9.49 2.81 -12.28
N GLY A 189 10.31 2.94 -11.22
CA GLY A 189 11.44 3.86 -11.17
C GLY A 189 11.07 5.23 -10.59
N LYS A 190 12.04 6.14 -10.51
CA LYS A 190 11.80 7.49 -9.97
C LYS A 190 11.03 8.36 -10.95
N VAL A 191 10.09 9.14 -10.43
CA VAL A 191 9.45 10.21 -11.18
C VAL A 191 10.52 11.24 -11.59
N PRO A 192 10.62 11.62 -12.88
CA PRO A 192 11.53 12.68 -13.32
C PRO A 192 11.26 13.99 -12.56
N LYS A 193 12.31 14.74 -12.19
CA LYS A 193 12.18 15.96 -11.38
C LYS A 193 11.28 16.99 -12.06
N GLU A 194 11.31 17.09 -13.38
CA GLU A 194 10.50 18.00 -14.17
C GLU A 194 8.99 17.67 -14.06
N MET A 195 8.68 16.44 -13.66
CA MET A 195 7.32 15.93 -13.42
C MET A 195 6.95 15.92 -11.92
N THR A 196 7.75 16.55 -11.05
CA THR A 196 7.41 16.82 -9.65
C THR A 196 7.08 18.29 -9.43
N CYS A 197 6.49 18.62 -8.28
CA CYS A 197 6.18 20.01 -7.94
C CYS A 197 7.43 20.87 -7.75
N GLY A 198 8.51 20.32 -7.18
CA GLY A 198 9.73 21.05 -6.85
C GLY A 198 10.78 21.10 -7.95
N GLY A 199 10.71 20.25 -8.99
CA GLY A 199 11.78 20.14 -9.99
C GLY A 199 11.73 21.12 -11.16
N GLY A 200 11.17 22.31 -10.96
CA GLY A 200 11.30 23.44 -11.91
C GLY A 200 10.28 23.47 -13.06
N GLY A 201 9.54 22.38 -13.30
CA GLY A 201 8.51 22.30 -14.35
C GLY A 201 7.18 23.01 -14.03
N GLY A 202 7.04 23.58 -12.83
CA GLY A 202 5.83 24.31 -12.40
C GLY A 202 4.57 23.45 -12.27
N LYS A 203 4.71 22.11 -12.17
CA LYS A 203 3.59 21.18 -12.06
C LYS A 203 2.83 21.37 -10.76
N SER A 204 1.51 21.46 -10.86
CA SER A 204 0.63 21.44 -9.68
C SER A 204 0.60 20.04 -9.06
N SER A 205 0.32 19.95 -7.76
CA SER A 205 0.24 18.67 -7.06
C SER A 205 -0.84 17.74 -7.61
N PHE A 206 -1.91 18.30 -8.18
CA PHE A 206 -2.94 17.54 -8.87
C PHE A 206 -2.43 16.94 -10.19
N GLU A 207 -1.65 17.67 -10.98
CA GLU A 207 -1.04 17.13 -12.20
C GLU A 207 -0.09 15.98 -11.90
N VAL A 208 0.76 16.12 -10.88
CA VAL A 208 1.68 15.06 -10.45
C VAL A 208 0.91 13.83 -9.97
N ALA A 209 -0.11 14.01 -9.14
CA ALA A 209 -0.95 12.91 -8.66
C ALA A 209 -1.67 12.17 -9.80
N ASN A 210 -2.25 12.91 -10.75
CA ASN A 210 -2.92 12.33 -11.92
C ASN A 210 -1.92 11.63 -12.85
N TYR A 211 -0.71 12.17 -13.02
CA TYR A 211 0.36 11.56 -13.80
C TYR A 211 0.79 10.22 -13.21
N ILE A 212 0.99 10.16 -11.89
CA ILE A 212 1.36 8.92 -11.19
C ILE A 212 0.21 7.92 -11.22
N GLN A 213 -1.05 8.37 -11.03
CA GLN A 213 -2.22 7.50 -11.16
C GLN A 213 -2.27 6.82 -12.53
N ARG A 214 -2.05 7.57 -13.61
CA ARG A 214 -2.02 7.02 -14.99
C ARG A 214 -0.89 6.01 -15.19
N GLN A 215 0.33 6.33 -14.77
CA GLN A 215 1.44 5.39 -14.87
C GLN A 215 1.16 4.06 -14.16
N LEU A 216 0.60 4.13 -12.95
CA LEU A 216 0.25 2.94 -12.19
C LEU A 216 -0.91 2.16 -12.82
N ALA A 217 -1.89 2.86 -13.38
CA ALA A 217 -2.98 2.24 -14.11
C ALA A 217 -2.48 1.54 -15.37
N ASP A 218 -1.63 2.19 -16.17
CA ASP A 218 -1.04 1.63 -17.39
C ASP A 218 -0.20 0.37 -17.07
N ALA A 219 0.60 0.42 -16.00
CA ALA A 219 1.40 -0.73 -15.55
C ALA A 219 0.54 -1.93 -15.10
N LEU A 220 -0.69 -1.68 -14.66
CA LEU A 220 -1.64 -2.72 -14.23
C LEU A 220 -2.66 -3.10 -15.31
N GLY A 221 -2.76 -2.34 -16.40
CA GLY A 221 -3.86 -2.43 -17.36
C GLY A 221 -5.23 -2.04 -16.76
N PHE A 222 -5.24 -1.11 -15.80
CA PHE A 222 -6.44 -0.67 -15.08
C PHE A 222 -6.98 0.65 -15.62
N GLU A 223 -8.24 0.95 -15.31
CA GLU A 223 -8.83 2.26 -15.62
C GLU A 223 -8.54 3.29 -14.53
N CYS A 224 -8.23 4.53 -14.92
CA CYS A 224 -8.19 5.66 -13.99
C CYS A 224 -9.61 6.22 -13.80
N THR A 225 -10.05 6.32 -12.54
CA THR A 225 -11.35 6.93 -12.21
C THR A 225 -11.20 8.22 -11.43
N THR A 226 -12.26 9.02 -11.41
CA THR A 226 -12.43 10.16 -10.51
C THR A 226 -13.16 9.78 -9.21
N LEU A 227 -13.52 8.50 -9.05
CA LEU A 227 -14.22 8.00 -7.87
C LEU A 227 -13.36 8.18 -6.63
N THR A 228 -13.96 8.74 -5.60
CA THR A 228 -13.30 8.93 -4.31
C THR A 228 -13.55 7.73 -3.40
N ARG A 229 -12.77 7.66 -2.32
CA ARG A 229 -13.03 6.77 -1.18
C ARG A 229 -14.48 6.86 -0.69
N ARG A 230 -15.04 8.08 -0.60
CA ARG A 230 -16.42 8.31 -0.13
C ARG A 230 -17.41 7.63 -1.07
N ASP A 231 -17.25 7.83 -2.37
CA ASP A 231 -18.13 7.24 -3.40
C ASP A 231 -18.11 5.71 -3.31
N LYS A 232 -16.91 5.12 -3.13
CA LYS A 232 -16.76 3.68 -2.92
C LYS A 232 -17.54 3.19 -1.70
N TYR A 233 -17.37 3.82 -0.54
CA TYR A 233 -18.05 3.36 0.69
C TYR A 233 -19.56 3.55 0.60
N LEU A 234 -20.02 4.61 -0.06
CA LEU A 234 -21.45 4.86 -0.28
C LEU A 234 -22.06 3.72 -1.11
N MET A 235 -21.36 3.30 -2.18
CA MET A 235 -21.80 2.22 -3.06
C MET A 235 -21.76 0.84 -2.39
N LEU A 236 -20.72 0.53 -1.60
CA LEU A 236 -20.50 -0.81 -1.07
C LEU A 236 -21.11 -1.07 0.31
N ALA A 237 -21.24 -0.04 1.14
CA ALA A 237 -21.62 -0.19 2.55
C ALA A 237 -22.70 0.80 3.00
N GLY A 238 -23.17 1.69 2.12
CA GLY A 238 -24.19 2.70 2.44
C GLY A 238 -23.74 3.75 3.46
N ASN A 239 -22.43 3.90 3.70
CA ASN A 239 -21.86 4.90 4.60
C ASN A 239 -20.73 5.69 3.90
N ASP A 240 -20.19 6.74 4.54
CA ASP A 240 -19.12 7.57 3.98
C ASP A 240 -17.70 7.04 4.28
N GLY A 241 -17.60 5.86 4.88
CA GLY A 241 -16.37 5.22 5.28
C GLY A 241 -15.73 5.82 6.52
N ILE A 242 -16.39 6.68 7.29
CA ILE A 242 -15.90 7.09 8.61
C ILE A 242 -16.12 5.91 9.56
N VAL A 243 -15.04 5.48 10.22
CA VAL A 243 -15.11 4.49 11.30
C VAL A 243 -15.19 5.29 12.59
N GLU A 244 -16.36 5.33 13.23
CA GLU A 244 -16.47 5.84 14.60
C GLU A 244 -15.68 4.90 15.51
N ASN A 245 -14.72 5.43 16.25
CA ASN A 245 -13.98 4.63 17.23
C ASN A 245 -14.93 4.35 18.40
N HIS A 246 -15.49 3.15 18.47
CA HIS A 246 -15.94 2.59 19.74
C HIS A 246 -14.78 1.90 20.44
#